data_AF-W0VAY7-F1
#
_entry.id   AF-W0VAY7-F1
#
_cell.length_a   1.000
_cell.length_b   1.000
_cell.length_c   1.000
_cell.angle_alpha   90.00
_cell.angle_beta   90.00
_cell.angle_gamma   90.00
#
_symmetry.space_group_name_H-M   'P 1'
#
loop_
_entity.id
_entity.type
_entity.pdbx_description
1 polymer ?
#
loop_
_entity_poly.entity_id
_entity_poly.type
_entity_poly.pdbx_seq_one_letter_code
_entity_poly.pdbx_strand_id
1 'polypeptide(L)'
;MSIQSLLRQASGLSVSKSVAERAVRQRMEHYHFADIDAYLEALTPGELSQLIELVVVPESWLFRDPQAFYASVELVRERWSQQRITRILTIPCAGGEEPYSMVMALRDAGVPKEAFSIDAYDLSPACIERAQAGVYGRNAFRSQDPAFRERYRDRYFTHVNEDDYRILDSLRTQVKFRQGNLLHFDTATYAKYYDVVFCRNLLIYFDKPTTRSAIAKLSALLADDGMLLAGYAEVPSFCQNGFTPLQHRQAFALKKDSGVPVVAEAPKLPLPRSSPAPRPVLTSVPPTVPGVPRAAPPQAKAKAKAKAVAVAMPAQQTAANDDLLQQARRLADLGRFKEAGEQCHAHLARHPDGNGAADAYFLLGILNEHGGKMDLAEDYWRRCIYLQPDHYDAMCHLALLAEKNGNRTAAANLKARAARIYQRRLAT
;
A
#
# COMPACT_ATOMS: atom_id res chain seq x y z
N MET A 1 2.27 -25.60 18.71
CA MET A 1 2.02 -24.91 17.43
C MET A 1 2.69 -23.54 17.49
N SER A 2 3.18 -22.93 16.40
CA SER A 2 3.76 -21.57 16.49
C SER A 2 2.70 -20.48 16.48
N ILE A 3 2.91 -19.41 17.26
CA ILE A 3 1.99 -18.24 17.38
C ILE A 3 1.63 -17.66 16.00
N GLN A 4 2.63 -17.51 15.11
CA GLN A 4 2.43 -17.02 13.74
C GLN A 4 1.50 -17.94 12.92
N SER A 5 1.57 -19.27 13.13
CA SER A 5 0.72 -20.23 12.43
C SER A 5 -0.71 -20.21 12.97
N LEU A 6 -0.87 -20.07 14.28
CA LEU A 6 -2.17 -19.88 14.95
C LEU A 6 -2.86 -18.60 14.47
N LEU A 7 -2.15 -17.47 14.48
CA LEU A 7 -2.66 -16.18 13.99
C LEU A 7 -3.06 -16.28 12.51
N ARG A 8 -2.19 -16.83 11.64
CA ARG A 8 -2.52 -17.04 10.22
C ARG A 8 -3.71 -17.98 10.04
N GLN A 9 -3.84 -19.04 10.82
CA GLN A 9 -4.97 -19.98 10.73
C GLN A 9 -6.30 -19.30 11.11
N ALA A 10 -6.29 -18.39 12.08
CA ALA A 10 -7.51 -17.72 12.55
C ALA A 10 -7.89 -16.46 11.72
N SER A 11 -6.91 -15.75 11.16
CA SER A 11 -7.10 -14.43 10.52
C SER A 11 -6.66 -14.35 9.04
N GLY A 12 -5.88 -15.31 8.55
CA GLY A 12 -5.15 -15.23 7.28
C GLY A 12 -3.84 -14.41 7.34
N LEU A 13 -3.62 -13.61 8.38
CA LEU A 13 -2.51 -12.65 8.45
C LEU A 13 -1.14 -13.34 8.62
N SER A 14 -0.22 -13.04 7.70
CA SER A 14 1.17 -13.49 7.70
C SER A 14 2.05 -12.53 8.51
N VAL A 15 1.91 -12.58 9.83
CA VAL A 15 2.66 -11.73 10.77
C VAL A 15 4.13 -12.15 10.94
N SER A 16 5.02 -11.18 11.17
CA SER A 16 6.41 -11.46 11.53
C SER A 16 6.51 -12.02 12.95
N LYS A 17 7.61 -12.74 13.24
CA LYS A 17 7.86 -13.33 14.56
C LYS A 17 7.84 -12.27 15.67
N SER A 18 8.52 -11.14 15.46
CA SER A 18 8.62 -10.05 16.45
C SER A 18 7.31 -9.28 16.67
N VAL A 19 6.40 -9.25 15.68
CA VAL A 19 5.03 -8.72 15.86
C VAL A 19 4.19 -9.70 16.68
N ALA A 20 4.22 -10.99 16.34
CA ALA A 20 3.48 -12.03 17.06
C ALA A 20 3.92 -12.16 18.54
N GLU A 21 5.23 -12.15 18.81
CA GLU A 21 5.78 -12.20 20.17
C GLU A 21 5.45 -10.94 20.99
N ARG A 22 5.38 -9.77 20.36
CA ARG A 22 4.96 -8.52 21.01
C ARG A 22 3.48 -8.55 21.39
N ALA A 23 2.62 -8.98 20.47
CA ALA A 23 1.18 -9.11 20.71
C ALA A 23 0.89 -10.11 21.85
N VAL A 24 1.52 -11.29 21.83
CA VAL A 24 1.37 -12.28 22.91
C VAL A 24 1.87 -11.73 24.24
N ARG A 25 3.04 -11.06 24.28
CA ARG A 25 3.54 -10.46 25.53
C ARG A 25 2.55 -9.43 26.10
N GLN A 26 1.98 -8.56 25.28
CA GLN A 26 1.02 -7.56 25.72
C GLN A 26 -0.26 -8.21 26.31
N ARG A 27 -0.71 -9.35 25.77
CA ARG A 27 -1.83 -10.12 26.34
C ARG A 27 -1.44 -10.87 27.63
N MET A 28 -0.25 -11.45 27.68
CA MET A 28 0.29 -12.09 28.89
C MET A 28 0.42 -11.10 30.05
N GLU A 29 0.94 -9.89 29.79
CA GLU A 29 1.07 -8.82 30.78
C GLU A 29 -0.29 -8.39 31.34
N HIS A 30 -1.34 -8.37 30.51
CA HIS A 30 -2.71 -7.98 30.88
C HIS A 30 -3.41 -8.99 31.81
N TYR A 31 -3.15 -10.30 31.67
CA TYR A 31 -3.72 -11.36 32.53
C TYR A 31 -2.71 -11.99 33.50
N HIS A 32 -1.48 -11.47 33.55
CA HIS A 32 -0.39 -11.91 34.42
C HIS A 32 0.05 -13.39 34.22
N PHE A 33 0.08 -13.86 32.98
CA PHE A 33 0.66 -15.17 32.64
C PHE A 33 2.18 -15.18 32.80
N ALA A 34 2.72 -16.23 33.44
CA ALA A 34 4.14 -16.36 33.72
C ALA A 34 5.00 -16.66 32.48
N ASP A 35 4.47 -17.43 31.53
CA ASP A 35 5.15 -17.85 30.30
C ASP A 35 4.17 -18.01 29.13
N ILE A 36 4.72 -18.22 27.93
CA ILE A 36 3.97 -18.29 26.67
C ILE A 36 3.15 -19.58 26.58
N ASP A 37 3.64 -20.70 27.12
CA ASP A 37 2.98 -21.99 26.97
C ASP A 37 1.73 -22.05 27.86
N ALA A 38 1.81 -21.54 29.10
CA ALA A 38 0.65 -21.34 29.98
C ALA A 38 -0.41 -20.40 29.37
N TYR A 39 0.00 -19.35 28.66
CA TYR A 39 -0.92 -18.47 27.92
C TYR A 39 -1.59 -19.18 26.73
N LEU A 40 -0.84 -20.00 25.99
CA LEU A 40 -1.37 -20.74 24.85
C LEU A 40 -2.28 -21.90 25.26
N GLU A 41 -2.04 -22.55 26.40
CA GLU A 41 -2.94 -23.56 26.98
C GLU A 41 -4.26 -22.93 27.49
N ALA A 42 -4.21 -21.71 28.03
CA ALA A 42 -5.38 -20.98 28.51
C ALA A 42 -6.15 -20.22 27.40
N LEU A 43 -5.75 -20.36 26.13
CA LEU A 43 -6.23 -19.49 25.04
C LEU A 43 -7.68 -19.81 24.61
N THR A 44 -8.62 -19.01 25.10
CA THR A 44 -10.03 -19.06 24.67
C THR A 44 -10.25 -18.43 23.28
N PRO A 45 -11.35 -18.74 22.55
CA PRO A 45 -11.68 -18.09 21.28
C PRO A 45 -11.87 -16.57 21.38
N GLY A 46 -12.36 -16.08 22.52
CA GLY A 46 -12.46 -14.64 22.80
C GLY A 46 -11.08 -13.99 22.96
N GLU A 47 -10.16 -14.67 23.65
CA GLU A 47 -8.80 -14.18 23.83
C GLU A 47 -7.96 -14.25 22.52
N LEU A 48 -8.16 -15.30 21.71
CA LEU A 48 -7.60 -15.35 20.35
C LEU A 48 -8.08 -14.17 19.49
N SER A 49 -9.34 -13.75 19.65
CA SER A 49 -9.87 -12.56 18.96
C SER A 49 -9.17 -11.28 19.45
N GLN A 50 -8.96 -11.11 20.76
CA GLN A 50 -8.22 -9.98 21.32
C GLN A 50 -6.73 -9.97 20.91
N LEU A 51 -6.12 -11.15 20.73
CA LEU A 51 -4.75 -11.27 20.20
C LEU A 51 -4.67 -10.91 18.71
N ILE A 52 -5.73 -11.18 17.93
CA ILE A 52 -5.84 -10.78 16.51
C ILE A 52 -5.93 -9.26 16.39
N GLU A 53 -6.70 -8.56 17.25
CA GLU A 53 -6.81 -7.10 17.22
C GLU A 53 -5.45 -6.39 17.37
N LEU A 54 -4.48 -6.99 18.07
CA LEU A 54 -3.12 -6.44 18.22
C LEU A 54 -2.23 -6.60 16.97
N VAL A 55 -2.68 -7.34 15.95
CA VAL A 55 -1.93 -7.57 14.70
C VAL A 55 -2.70 -7.19 13.43
N VAL A 56 -3.98 -6.80 13.54
CA VAL A 56 -4.74 -6.12 12.48
C VAL A 56 -4.15 -4.71 12.27
N VAL A 57 -4.15 -4.25 11.01
CA VAL A 57 -3.69 -2.89 10.63
C VAL A 57 -4.88 -2.10 10.06
N PRO A 58 -5.62 -1.35 10.89
CA PRO A 58 -6.90 -0.74 10.53
C PRO A 58 -6.72 0.61 9.80
N GLU A 59 -5.83 0.64 8.81
CA GLU A 59 -5.35 1.87 8.14
C GLU A 59 -6.21 2.20 6.91
N SER A 60 -7.03 3.24 7.00
CA SER A 60 -7.88 3.70 5.89
C SER A 60 -8.21 5.19 6.01
N TRP A 61 -8.67 5.79 4.90
CA TRP A 61 -9.13 7.17 4.82
C TRP A 61 -10.18 7.36 3.72
N LEU A 62 -10.97 8.41 3.84
CA LEU A 62 -12.06 8.72 2.91
C LEU A 62 -11.51 9.00 1.51
N PHE A 63 -12.08 8.33 0.51
CA PHE A 63 -11.70 8.42 -0.90
C PHE A 63 -10.22 8.10 -1.20
N ARG A 64 -9.64 7.11 -0.51
CA ARG A 64 -8.43 6.40 -0.97
C ARG A 64 -8.66 5.89 -2.40
N ASP A 65 -7.80 6.28 -3.35
CA ASP A 65 -7.92 6.05 -4.80
C ASP A 65 -9.33 6.36 -5.37
N PRO A 66 -9.71 7.64 -5.50
CA PRO A 66 -11.10 8.04 -5.78
C PRO A 66 -11.69 7.46 -7.08
N GLN A 67 -10.84 7.12 -8.04
CA GLN A 67 -11.21 6.51 -9.32
C GLN A 67 -11.92 5.16 -9.17
N ALA A 68 -11.65 4.39 -8.10
CA ALA A 68 -12.34 3.11 -7.84
C ALA A 68 -13.85 3.30 -7.57
N PHE A 69 -14.21 4.35 -6.83
CA PHE A 69 -15.61 4.71 -6.58
C PHE A 69 -16.27 5.25 -7.85
N TYR A 70 -15.58 6.05 -8.66
CA TYR A 70 -16.14 6.58 -9.91
C TYR A 70 -16.43 5.48 -10.95
N ALA A 71 -15.53 4.50 -11.13
CA ALA A 71 -15.80 3.33 -11.97
C ALA A 71 -16.99 2.49 -11.46
N SER A 72 -17.15 2.40 -10.14
CA SER A 72 -18.29 1.73 -9.51
C SER A 72 -19.61 2.50 -9.72
N VAL A 73 -19.58 3.83 -9.65
CA VAL A 73 -20.73 4.71 -9.96
C VAL A 73 -21.20 4.52 -11.40
N GLU A 74 -20.28 4.43 -12.36
CA GLU A 74 -20.59 4.19 -13.78
C GLU A 74 -21.40 2.89 -13.94
N LEU A 75 -20.91 1.79 -13.37
CA LEU A 75 -21.54 0.47 -13.43
C LEU A 75 -22.92 0.44 -12.71
N VAL A 76 -23.04 1.08 -11.54
CA VAL A 76 -24.32 1.19 -10.82
C VAL A 76 -25.36 1.96 -11.64
N ARG A 77 -24.96 3.07 -12.30
CA ARG A 77 -25.86 3.86 -13.16
C ARG A 77 -26.31 3.09 -14.40
N GLU A 78 -25.41 2.35 -15.03
CA GLU A 78 -25.74 1.47 -16.15
C GLU A 78 -26.80 0.43 -15.73
N ARG A 79 -26.52 -0.33 -14.67
CA ARG A 79 -27.41 -1.39 -14.15
C ARG A 79 -28.76 -0.84 -13.68
N TRP A 80 -28.78 0.33 -13.05
CA TRP A 80 -30.03 0.98 -12.67
C TRP A 80 -30.89 1.39 -13.87
N SER A 81 -30.28 1.85 -14.98
CA SER A 81 -31.04 2.10 -16.22
C SER A 81 -31.71 0.83 -16.77
N GLN A 82 -31.12 -0.34 -16.50
CA GLN A 82 -31.63 -1.67 -16.84
C GLN A 82 -32.55 -2.25 -15.74
N GLN A 83 -32.98 -1.44 -14.75
CA GLN A 83 -33.79 -1.83 -13.58
C GLN A 83 -33.14 -2.89 -12.66
N ARG A 84 -31.81 -3.06 -12.73
CA ARG A 84 -31.05 -3.98 -11.85
C ARG A 84 -30.42 -3.23 -10.68
N ILE A 85 -30.84 -3.58 -9.47
CA ILE A 85 -30.20 -3.16 -8.22
C ILE A 85 -28.79 -3.76 -8.16
N THR A 86 -27.79 -2.94 -7.80
CA THR A 86 -26.38 -3.34 -7.75
C THR A 86 -25.94 -3.64 -6.32
N ARG A 87 -25.52 -4.87 -6.04
CA ARG A 87 -25.03 -5.27 -4.71
C ARG A 87 -23.53 -5.04 -4.59
N ILE A 88 -23.12 -4.28 -3.58
CA ILE A 88 -21.73 -3.87 -3.35
C ILE A 88 -21.23 -4.54 -2.06
N LEU A 89 -20.08 -5.21 -2.15
CA LEU A 89 -19.30 -5.68 -1.01
C LEU A 89 -18.06 -4.79 -0.83
N THR A 90 -17.72 -4.47 0.42
CA THR A 90 -16.38 -3.98 0.80
C THR A 90 -15.84 -4.85 1.93
N ILE A 91 -14.66 -5.41 1.73
CA ILE A 91 -13.96 -6.25 2.69
C ILE A 91 -12.44 -6.17 2.44
N PRO A 92 -11.63 -5.65 3.38
CA PRO A 92 -11.96 -5.17 4.71
C PRO A 92 -12.51 -3.75 4.64
N CYS A 93 -13.59 -3.44 5.38
CA CYS A 93 -14.15 -2.10 5.39
C CYS A 93 -13.43 -1.13 6.34
N ALA A 94 -12.49 -1.62 7.16
CA ALA A 94 -11.87 -0.89 8.27
C ALA A 94 -12.94 -0.19 9.13
N GLY A 95 -12.71 1.06 9.54
CA GLY A 95 -13.70 1.86 10.26
C GLY A 95 -14.75 2.49 9.36
N GLY A 96 -15.08 1.90 8.22
CA GLY A 96 -16.16 2.34 7.33
C GLY A 96 -15.79 3.45 6.35
N GLU A 97 -14.53 3.88 6.30
CA GLU A 97 -14.09 4.96 5.41
C GLU A 97 -14.37 4.63 3.92
N GLU A 98 -14.12 3.40 3.50
CA GLU A 98 -14.39 2.95 2.12
C GLU A 98 -15.89 2.89 1.78
N PRO A 99 -16.77 2.16 2.50
CA PRO A 99 -18.18 2.11 2.15
C PRO A 99 -18.85 3.49 2.20
N TYR A 100 -18.49 4.36 3.14
CA TYR A 100 -19.05 5.71 3.15
C TYR A 100 -18.54 6.59 2.01
N SER A 101 -17.31 6.38 1.54
CA SER A 101 -16.83 7.00 0.30
C SER A 101 -17.67 6.54 -0.91
N MET A 102 -18.05 5.27 -0.96
CA MET A 102 -18.96 4.74 -1.97
C MET A 102 -20.37 5.37 -1.90
N VAL A 103 -21.00 5.45 -0.72
CA VAL A 103 -22.32 6.10 -0.58
C VAL A 103 -22.26 7.59 -0.93
N MET A 104 -21.21 8.30 -0.52
CA MET A 104 -21.02 9.71 -0.88
C MET A 104 -20.85 9.89 -2.39
N ALA A 105 -20.03 9.07 -3.05
CA ALA A 105 -19.86 9.10 -4.51
C ALA A 105 -21.16 8.81 -5.28
N LEU A 106 -21.96 7.85 -4.82
CA LEU A 106 -23.27 7.53 -5.39
C LEU A 106 -24.25 8.69 -5.24
N ARG A 107 -24.28 9.32 -4.06
CA ARG A 107 -25.14 10.49 -3.78
C ARG A 107 -24.73 11.72 -4.58
N ASP A 108 -23.43 11.97 -4.76
CA ASP A 108 -22.93 13.06 -5.61
C ASP A 108 -23.21 12.82 -7.10
N ALA A 109 -23.25 11.56 -7.53
CA ALA A 109 -23.64 11.18 -8.89
C ALA A 109 -25.17 11.14 -9.14
N GLY A 110 -25.98 11.49 -8.13
CA GLY A 110 -27.44 11.50 -8.22
C GLY A 110 -28.09 10.10 -8.25
N VAL A 111 -27.39 9.06 -7.81
CA VAL A 111 -27.91 7.69 -7.78
C VAL A 111 -28.91 7.54 -6.62
N PRO A 112 -30.14 7.05 -6.84
CA PRO A 112 -31.10 6.81 -5.77
C PRO A 112 -30.64 5.65 -4.88
N LYS A 113 -30.94 5.72 -3.58
CA LYS A 113 -30.55 4.69 -2.58
C LYS A 113 -31.15 3.31 -2.88
N GLU A 114 -32.23 3.27 -3.66
CA GLU A 114 -32.91 2.06 -4.13
C GLU A 114 -32.11 1.30 -5.20
N ALA A 115 -31.18 1.96 -5.89
CA ALA A 115 -30.39 1.37 -6.97
C ALA A 115 -29.26 0.45 -6.49
N PHE A 116 -28.95 0.43 -5.20
CA PHE A 116 -27.83 -0.34 -4.65
C PHE A 116 -28.07 -0.85 -3.23
N SER A 117 -27.22 -1.77 -2.79
CA SER A 117 -27.11 -2.15 -1.38
C SER A 117 -25.67 -2.44 -1.02
N ILE A 118 -25.15 -1.83 0.05
CA ILE A 118 -23.77 -2.06 0.51
C ILE A 118 -23.76 -2.95 1.74
N ASP A 119 -23.13 -4.11 1.64
CA ASP A 119 -22.73 -4.94 2.76
C ASP A 119 -21.23 -4.73 3.02
N ALA A 120 -20.85 -4.48 4.27
CA ALA A 120 -19.49 -4.11 4.66
C ALA A 120 -18.98 -5.01 5.77
N TYR A 121 -17.77 -5.57 5.57
CA TYR A 121 -17.22 -6.58 6.46
C TYR A 121 -15.78 -6.28 6.86
N ASP A 122 -15.47 -6.57 8.11
CA ASP A 122 -14.11 -6.56 8.65
C ASP A 122 -13.92 -7.74 9.62
N LEU A 123 -12.67 -8.13 9.83
CA LEU A 123 -12.32 -9.13 10.84
C LEU A 123 -12.42 -8.55 12.26
N SER A 124 -12.09 -7.25 12.41
CA SER A 124 -11.97 -6.57 13.70
C SER A 124 -13.32 -6.07 14.23
N PRO A 125 -13.75 -6.49 15.45
CA PRO A 125 -14.92 -5.91 16.11
C PRO A 125 -14.76 -4.39 16.32
N ALA A 126 -13.57 -3.93 16.74
CA ALA A 126 -13.33 -2.50 16.98
C ALA A 126 -13.46 -1.66 15.69
N CYS A 127 -13.08 -2.22 14.54
CA CYS A 127 -13.31 -1.59 13.24
C CYS A 127 -14.81 -1.49 12.91
N ILE A 128 -15.57 -2.57 13.13
CA ILE A 128 -17.03 -2.58 12.92
C ILE A 128 -17.76 -1.61 13.84
N GLU A 129 -17.40 -1.53 15.13
CA GLU A 129 -17.94 -0.55 16.07
C GLU A 129 -17.64 0.88 15.64
N ARG A 130 -16.38 1.16 15.25
CA ARG A 130 -15.95 2.48 14.73
C ARG A 130 -16.72 2.86 13.46
N ALA A 131 -16.95 1.91 12.56
CA ALA A 131 -17.71 2.10 11.33
C ALA A 131 -19.21 2.37 11.59
N GLN A 132 -19.83 1.63 12.51
CA GLN A 132 -21.21 1.82 12.91
C GLN A 132 -21.43 3.15 13.64
N ALA A 133 -20.47 3.58 14.47
CA ALA A 133 -20.48 4.90 15.08
C ALA A 133 -20.32 6.03 14.04
N GLY A 134 -19.55 5.78 12.98
CA GLY A 134 -19.35 6.70 11.86
C GLY A 134 -18.69 8.03 12.25
N VAL A 135 -17.83 8.01 13.28
CA VAL A 135 -17.11 9.18 13.81
C VAL A 135 -15.65 9.14 13.36
N TYR A 136 -15.18 10.26 12.82
CA TYR A 136 -13.89 10.38 12.15
C TYR A 136 -13.14 11.63 12.56
N GLY A 137 -11.96 11.45 13.16
CA GLY A 137 -11.01 12.53 13.37
C GLY A 137 -10.29 12.95 12.08
N ARG A 138 -9.49 14.02 12.16
CA ARG A 138 -8.70 14.60 11.05
C ARG A 138 -7.98 13.58 10.12
N ASN A 139 -7.52 12.45 10.66
CA ASN A 139 -6.83 11.39 9.89
C ASN A 139 -7.69 10.73 8.79
N ALA A 140 -9.02 10.74 8.88
CA ALA A 140 -9.86 10.20 7.81
C ALA A 140 -9.91 11.11 6.56
N PHE A 141 -9.47 12.37 6.69
CA PHE A 141 -9.59 13.41 5.66
C PHE A 141 -8.25 13.78 5.01
N ARG A 142 -7.34 12.80 4.86
CA ARG A 142 -5.98 12.93 4.29
C ARG A 142 -5.92 13.20 2.76
N SER A 143 -7.01 13.62 2.13
CA SER A 143 -7.00 13.97 0.71
C SER A 143 -6.01 15.10 0.42
N GLN A 144 -5.26 15.00 -0.69
CA GLN A 144 -4.30 16.03 -1.10
C GLN A 144 -4.99 17.28 -1.68
N ASP A 145 -6.30 17.23 -1.93
CA ASP A 145 -7.13 18.38 -2.30
C ASP A 145 -7.74 19.01 -1.02
N PRO A 146 -7.37 20.25 -0.64
CA PRO A 146 -7.95 20.92 0.53
C PRO A 146 -9.44 21.23 0.36
N ALA A 147 -9.89 21.53 -0.85
CA ALA A 147 -11.30 21.82 -1.17
C ALA A 147 -12.16 20.56 -1.18
N PHE A 148 -11.54 19.38 -1.41
CA PHE A 148 -12.19 18.09 -1.18
C PHE A 148 -12.56 17.91 0.30
N ARG A 149 -11.60 18.13 1.20
CA ARG A 149 -11.81 17.97 2.66
C ARG A 149 -12.97 18.84 3.15
N GLU A 150 -12.98 20.11 2.77
CA GLU A 150 -14.01 21.09 3.16
C GLU A 150 -15.38 20.71 2.57
N ARG A 151 -15.44 20.52 1.24
CA ARG A 151 -16.68 20.16 0.52
C ARG A 151 -17.37 18.91 1.07
N TYR A 152 -16.64 17.82 1.31
CA TYR A 152 -17.26 16.57 1.75
C TYR A 152 -17.64 16.62 3.23
N ARG A 153 -16.83 17.27 4.07
CA ARG A 153 -17.13 17.50 5.50
C ARG A 153 -18.45 18.26 5.67
N ASP A 154 -18.58 19.43 5.04
CA ASP A 154 -19.72 20.32 5.28
C ASP A 154 -21.04 19.79 4.67
N ARG A 155 -20.95 18.91 3.66
CA ARG A 155 -22.13 18.32 2.98
C ARG A 155 -22.60 17.01 3.59
N TYR A 156 -21.70 16.25 4.21
CA TYR A 156 -21.96 14.85 4.59
C TYR A 156 -21.61 14.49 6.03
N PHE A 157 -21.06 15.40 6.82
CA PHE A 157 -20.72 15.19 8.23
C PHE A 157 -21.28 16.30 9.13
N THR A 158 -21.35 16.01 10.42
CA THR A 158 -21.66 16.95 11.50
C THR A 158 -20.51 16.97 12.51
N HIS A 159 -20.27 18.13 13.13
CA HIS A 159 -19.32 18.23 14.23
C HIS A 159 -19.79 17.41 15.44
N VAL A 160 -18.87 16.65 16.05
CA VAL A 160 -19.05 16.03 17.37
C VAL A 160 -18.29 16.81 18.44
N ASN A 161 -17.07 17.25 18.11
CA ASN A 161 -16.24 18.14 18.90
C ASN A 161 -15.39 19.03 17.96
N GLU A 162 -14.23 19.52 18.40
CA GLU A 162 -13.33 20.34 17.59
C GLU A 162 -12.70 19.56 16.41
N ASP A 163 -12.30 18.30 16.64
CA ASP A 163 -11.48 17.48 15.73
C ASP A 163 -12.21 16.28 15.11
N ASP A 164 -13.36 15.88 15.64
CA ASP A 164 -14.14 14.71 15.23
C ASP A 164 -15.46 15.05 14.52
N TYR A 165 -15.73 14.29 13.45
CA TYR A 165 -16.86 14.50 12.54
C TYR A 165 -17.68 13.21 12.40
N ARG A 166 -18.98 13.27 12.66
CA ARG A 166 -19.90 12.13 12.45
C ARG A 166 -20.55 12.22 11.08
N ILE A 167 -20.55 11.13 10.32
CA ILE A 167 -21.27 11.07 9.04
C ILE A 167 -22.79 11.16 9.27
N LEU A 168 -23.51 11.87 8.39
CA LEU A 168 -24.97 12.00 8.47
C LEU A 168 -25.66 10.64 8.55
N ASP A 169 -26.65 10.49 9.44
CA ASP A 169 -27.45 9.26 9.58
C ASP A 169 -28.12 8.82 8.27
N SER A 170 -28.48 9.78 7.41
CA SER A 170 -29.02 9.53 6.06
C SER A 170 -28.06 8.79 5.12
N LEU A 171 -26.75 8.78 5.43
CA LEU A 171 -25.71 7.97 4.76
C LEU A 171 -25.38 6.74 5.60
N ARG A 172 -25.22 6.92 6.92
CA ARG A 172 -24.85 5.88 7.90
C ARG A 172 -25.73 4.63 7.79
N THR A 173 -27.03 4.85 7.58
CA THR A 173 -28.07 3.80 7.45
C THR A 173 -28.08 3.06 6.10
N GLN A 174 -27.29 3.47 5.11
CA GLN A 174 -27.24 2.82 3.79
C GLN A 174 -26.22 1.67 3.69
N VAL A 175 -25.44 1.44 4.76
CA VAL A 175 -24.38 0.41 4.81
C VAL A 175 -24.67 -0.60 5.92
N LYS A 176 -24.53 -1.89 5.60
CA LYS A 176 -24.73 -3.00 6.53
C LYS A 176 -23.39 -3.56 7.01
N PHE A 177 -22.91 -3.03 8.14
CA PHE A 177 -21.66 -3.50 8.77
C PHE A 177 -21.85 -4.83 9.52
N ARG A 178 -20.97 -5.80 9.29
CA ARG A 178 -20.91 -7.09 9.99
C ARG A 178 -19.47 -7.53 10.22
N GLN A 179 -19.19 -8.20 11.34
CA GLN A 179 -17.90 -8.90 11.47
C GLN A 179 -17.86 -10.12 10.53
N GLY A 180 -16.70 -10.42 9.93
CA GLY A 180 -16.49 -11.64 9.16
C GLY A 180 -15.08 -11.79 8.59
N ASN A 181 -14.55 -13.02 8.63
CA ASN A 181 -13.29 -13.38 7.98
C ASN A 181 -13.57 -13.78 6.51
N LEU A 182 -12.92 -13.12 5.54
CA LEU A 182 -13.02 -13.41 4.10
C LEU A 182 -12.84 -14.91 3.76
N LEU A 183 -11.91 -15.59 4.43
CA LEU A 183 -11.61 -17.01 4.21
C LEU A 183 -12.78 -17.92 4.59
N HIS A 184 -13.66 -17.46 5.49
CA HIS A 184 -14.80 -18.21 6.04
C HIS A 184 -16.14 -17.82 5.39
N PHE A 185 -16.16 -16.98 4.36
CA PHE A 185 -17.41 -16.60 3.67
C PHE A 185 -18.14 -17.82 3.08
N ASP A 186 -19.46 -17.86 3.25
CA ASP A 186 -20.32 -18.86 2.63
C ASP A 186 -20.50 -18.56 1.13
N THR A 187 -19.63 -19.20 0.34
CA THR A 187 -19.65 -19.15 -1.12
C THR A 187 -20.65 -20.10 -1.77
N ALA A 188 -21.44 -20.86 -1.00
CA ALA A 188 -22.57 -21.62 -1.52
C ALA A 188 -23.84 -20.75 -1.51
N THR A 189 -24.16 -20.11 -0.38
CA THR A 189 -25.33 -19.21 -0.26
C THR A 189 -25.13 -17.89 -1.02
N TYR A 190 -23.93 -17.31 -1.00
CA TYR A 190 -23.63 -16.03 -1.66
C TYR A 190 -22.92 -16.18 -3.02
N ALA A 191 -23.09 -17.34 -3.68
CA ALA A 191 -22.53 -17.59 -5.01
C ALA A 191 -23.01 -16.53 -6.03
N LYS A 192 -22.07 -15.80 -6.64
CA LYS A 192 -22.32 -14.74 -7.65
C LYS A 192 -23.27 -13.63 -7.19
N TYR A 193 -23.38 -13.41 -5.88
CA TYR A 193 -24.37 -12.51 -5.28
C TYR A 193 -24.03 -11.01 -5.42
N TYR A 194 -22.74 -10.67 -5.42
CA TYR A 194 -22.26 -9.28 -5.42
C TYR A 194 -21.85 -8.83 -6.82
N ASP A 195 -22.34 -7.68 -7.25
CA ASP A 195 -22.07 -7.08 -8.56
C ASP A 195 -20.80 -6.23 -8.57
N VAL A 196 -20.46 -5.64 -7.41
CA VAL A 196 -19.22 -4.89 -7.17
C VAL A 196 -18.57 -5.41 -5.90
N VAL A 197 -17.27 -5.66 -5.92
CA VAL A 197 -16.48 -6.09 -4.75
C VAL A 197 -15.25 -5.21 -4.60
N PHE A 198 -15.18 -4.42 -3.54
CA PHE A 198 -13.94 -3.79 -3.10
C PHE A 198 -13.19 -4.77 -2.18
N CYS A 199 -11.96 -5.11 -2.57
CA CYS A 199 -11.02 -5.86 -1.74
C CYS A 199 -9.64 -5.22 -1.88
N ARG A 200 -9.35 -4.28 -0.98
CA ARG A 200 -8.23 -3.33 -1.12
C ARG A 200 -7.39 -3.30 0.14
N ASN A 201 -6.08 -3.25 -0.06
CA ASN A 201 -5.06 -3.19 1.00
C ASN A 201 -5.14 -4.34 2.03
N LEU A 202 -5.56 -5.55 1.61
CA LEU A 202 -5.69 -6.74 2.46
C LEU A 202 -4.73 -7.86 2.09
N LEU A 203 -4.67 -8.22 0.80
CA LEU A 203 -3.90 -9.37 0.33
C LEU A 203 -2.39 -9.15 0.50
N ILE A 204 -1.96 -7.90 0.68
CA ILE A 204 -0.59 -7.52 1.08
C ILE A 204 -0.18 -8.10 2.45
N TYR A 205 -1.13 -8.49 3.30
CA TYR A 205 -0.89 -9.12 4.61
C TYR A 205 -1.01 -10.65 4.57
N PHE A 206 -1.36 -11.25 3.43
CA PHE A 206 -1.57 -12.69 3.29
C PHE A 206 -0.37 -13.37 2.61
N ASP A 207 -0.07 -14.63 2.97
CA ASP A 207 0.93 -15.42 2.24
C ASP A 207 0.39 -15.92 0.88
N LYS A 208 1.27 -16.48 0.03
CA LYS A 208 0.90 -16.93 -1.34
C LYS A 208 -0.30 -17.92 -1.32
N PRO A 209 -0.35 -18.96 -0.45
CA PRO A 209 -1.52 -19.84 -0.31
C PRO A 209 -2.79 -19.11 0.16
N THR A 210 -2.70 -18.26 1.18
CA THR A 210 -3.86 -17.55 1.75
C THR A 210 -4.43 -16.54 0.75
N THR A 211 -3.57 -15.83 0.04
CA THR A 211 -3.93 -14.93 -1.07
C THR A 211 -4.72 -15.67 -2.16
N ARG A 212 -4.29 -16.86 -2.59
CA ARG A 212 -5.03 -17.69 -3.55
C ARG A 212 -6.42 -18.08 -3.02
N SER A 213 -6.49 -18.50 -1.76
CA SER A 213 -7.77 -18.88 -1.12
C SER A 213 -8.74 -17.69 -1.06
N ALA A 214 -8.25 -16.52 -0.65
CA ALA A 214 -9.01 -15.27 -0.61
C ALA A 214 -9.52 -14.86 -2.00
N ILE A 215 -8.68 -14.89 -3.04
CA ILE A 215 -9.10 -14.55 -4.41
C ILE A 215 -10.13 -15.56 -4.94
N ALA A 216 -9.98 -16.85 -4.64
CA ALA A 216 -10.98 -17.86 -5.00
C ALA A 216 -12.33 -17.61 -4.32
N LYS A 217 -12.34 -17.20 -3.04
CA LYS A 217 -13.55 -16.77 -2.32
C LYS A 217 -14.19 -15.53 -2.99
N LEU A 218 -13.42 -14.48 -3.25
CA LEU A 218 -13.89 -13.26 -3.91
C LEU A 218 -14.48 -13.55 -5.31
N SER A 219 -13.83 -14.41 -6.10
CA SER A 219 -14.30 -14.82 -7.43
C SER A 219 -15.59 -15.64 -7.40
N ALA A 220 -15.82 -16.43 -6.35
CA ALA A 220 -17.08 -17.14 -6.14
C ALA A 220 -18.22 -16.21 -5.67
N LEU A 221 -17.92 -15.15 -4.90
CA LEU A 221 -18.89 -14.16 -4.42
C LEU A 221 -19.31 -13.14 -5.50
N LEU A 222 -18.39 -12.75 -6.38
CA LEU A 222 -18.60 -11.78 -7.45
C LEU A 222 -19.49 -12.36 -8.57
N ALA A 223 -20.35 -11.56 -9.17
CA ALA A 223 -21.11 -11.88 -10.37
C ALA A 223 -20.17 -12.07 -11.59
N ASP A 224 -20.59 -12.83 -12.60
CA ASP A 224 -19.75 -13.06 -13.79
C ASP A 224 -19.60 -11.82 -14.68
N ASP A 225 -20.55 -10.89 -14.58
CA ASP A 225 -20.52 -9.54 -15.16
C ASP A 225 -20.08 -8.45 -14.14
N GLY A 226 -19.54 -8.87 -12.99
CA GLY A 226 -19.19 -8.00 -11.87
C GLY A 226 -17.80 -7.36 -11.98
N MET A 227 -17.61 -6.28 -11.22
CA MET A 227 -16.36 -5.54 -11.11
C MET A 227 -15.71 -5.77 -9.74
N LEU A 228 -14.41 -6.08 -9.72
CA LEU A 228 -13.60 -6.11 -8.50
C LEU A 228 -12.63 -4.92 -8.48
N LEU A 229 -12.56 -4.20 -7.35
CA LEU A 229 -11.66 -3.07 -7.15
C LEU A 229 -10.56 -3.53 -6.19
N ALA A 230 -9.31 -3.52 -6.67
CA ALA A 230 -8.12 -3.95 -5.91
C ALA A 230 -7.24 -2.75 -5.50
N GLY A 231 -6.39 -2.91 -4.50
CA GLY A 231 -5.29 -1.97 -4.26
C GLY A 231 -4.19 -2.15 -5.32
N TYR A 232 -3.42 -1.09 -5.59
CA TYR A 232 -2.37 -1.09 -6.62
C TYR A 232 -1.42 -2.31 -6.55
N ALA A 233 -0.96 -2.65 -5.34
CA ALA A 233 -0.03 -3.76 -5.10
C ALA A 233 -0.67 -5.16 -5.24
N GLU A 234 -2.00 -5.25 -5.26
CA GLU A 234 -2.75 -6.52 -5.24
C GLU A 234 -3.21 -6.95 -6.65
N VAL A 235 -3.32 -6.01 -7.59
CA VAL A 235 -3.64 -6.27 -9.00
C VAL A 235 -2.82 -7.43 -9.60
N PRO A 236 -1.48 -7.53 -9.41
CA PRO A 236 -0.71 -8.66 -9.93
C PRO A 236 -1.13 -10.01 -9.34
N SER A 237 -1.57 -10.05 -8.08
CA SER A 237 -2.04 -11.27 -7.40
C SER A 237 -3.40 -11.71 -7.93
N PHE A 238 -4.35 -10.78 -8.13
CA PHE A 238 -5.62 -11.08 -8.78
C PHE A 238 -5.42 -11.61 -10.21
N CYS A 239 -4.56 -10.96 -11.00
CA CYS A 239 -4.29 -11.39 -12.38
C CYS A 239 -3.66 -12.78 -12.48
N GLN A 240 -2.88 -13.21 -11.49
CA GLN A 240 -2.35 -14.58 -11.40
C GLN A 240 -3.40 -15.64 -11.02
N ASN A 241 -4.63 -15.24 -10.66
CA ASN A 241 -5.68 -16.13 -10.16
C ASN A 241 -7.04 -15.87 -10.85
N GLY A 242 -7.04 -15.54 -12.15
CA GLY A 242 -8.24 -15.56 -13.00
C GLY A 242 -8.99 -14.22 -13.15
N PHE A 243 -8.26 -13.10 -13.22
CA PHE A 243 -8.82 -11.76 -13.41
C PHE A 243 -8.05 -10.95 -14.46
N THR A 244 -8.77 -10.17 -15.26
CA THR A 244 -8.20 -9.25 -16.27
C THR A 244 -8.54 -7.80 -15.92
N PRO A 245 -7.58 -6.84 -15.99
CA PRO A 245 -7.85 -5.43 -15.78
C PRO A 245 -8.83 -4.82 -16.78
N LEU A 246 -9.71 -3.95 -16.28
CA LEU A 246 -10.61 -3.12 -17.06
C LEU A 246 -9.97 -1.78 -17.42
N GLN A 247 -10.50 -1.09 -18.45
CA GLN A 247 -9.93 0.14 -19.00
C GLN A 247 -10.27 1.42 -18.18
N HIS A 248 -10.48 1.31 -16.87
CA HIS A 248 -10.68 2.45 -15.98
C HIS A 248 -9.32 2.95 -15.44
N ARG A 249 -8.89 4.14 -15.86
CA ARG A 249 -7.61 4.74 -15.44
C ARG A 249 -7.53 4.90 -13.92
N GLN A 250 -6.48 4.33 -13.31
CA GLN A 250 -6.17 4.40 -11.88
C GLN A 250 -7.24 3.85 -10.91
N ALA A 251 -8.33 3.27 -11.41
CA ALA A 251 -9.37 2.66 -10.57
C ALA A 251 -9.01 1.26 -10.06
N PHE A 252 -7.98 0.63 -10.66
CA PHE A 252 -7.56 -0.75 -10.40
C PHE A 252 -8.71 -1.77 -10.48
N ALA A 253 -9.68 -1.46 -11.36
CA ALA A 253 -10.86 -2.27 -11.63
C ALA A 253 -10.50 -3.48 -12.48
N LEU A 254 -10.97 -4.65 -12.06
CA LEU A 254 -10.75 -5.95 -12.66
C LEU A 254 -12.10 -6.62 -12.95
N LYS A 255 -12.13 -7.49 -13.95
CA LYS A 255 -13.22 -8.46 -14.15
C LYS A 255 -12.67 -9.87 -14.03
N LYS A 256 -13.55 -10.86 -13.80
CA LYS A 256 -13.17 -12.27 -13.96
C LYS A 256 -12.68 -12.55 -15.39
N ASP A 257 -11.79 -13.52 -15.51
CA ASP A 257 -11.53 -14.14 -16.80
C ASP A 257 -12.72 -15.02 -17.18
N SER A 258 -13.55 -14.53 -18.11
CA SER A 258 -14.49 -15.38 -18.85
C SER A 258 -13.69 -16.51 -19.49
N GLY A 259 -14.01 -17.77 -19.19
CA GLY A 259 -13.21 -18.97 -19.54
C GLY A 259 -13.00 -19.26 -21.04
N VAL A 260 -13.37 -18.34 -21.93
CA VAL A 260 -12.93 -18.31 -23.33
C VAL A 260 -11.57 -17.60 -23.37
N PRO A 261 -10.47 -18.26 -23.79
CA PRO A 261 -9.17 -17.61 -23.88
C PRO A 261 -9.20 -16.54 -24.98
N VAL A 262 -9.33 -15.28 -24.57
CA VAL A 262 -9.19 -14.13 -25.48
C VAL A 262 -7.74 -14.04 -25.90
N VAL A 263 -7.41 -14.65 -27.03
CA VAL A 263 -6.17 -14.38 -27.76
C VAL A 263 -6.23 -12.90 -28.15
N ALA A 264 -5.53 -12.06 -27.39
CA ALA A 264 -5.45 -10.64 -27.66
C ALA A 264 -4.74 -10.43 -29.01
N GLU A 265 -5.50 -10.17 -30.07
CA GLU A 265 -4.93 -9.90 -31.39
C GLU A 265 -4.07 -8.64 -31.29
N ALA A 266 -2.75 -8.81 -31.45
CA ALA A 266 -1.80 -7.73 -31.24
C ALA A 266 -2.09 -6.58 -32.21
N PRO A 267 -2.18 -5.32 -31.74
CA PRO A 267 -2.49 -4.18 -32.61
C PRO A 267 -1.40 -4.04 -33.68
N LYS A 268 -1.79 -4.26 -34.94
CA LYS A 268 -0.92 -4.18 -36.11
C LYS A 268 -0.43 -2.74 -36.29
N LEU A 269 0.74 -2.45 -35.73
CA LEU A 269 1.44 -1.17 -35.87
C LEU A 269 1.63 -0.83 -37.36
N PRO A 270 1.26 0.38 -37.81
CA PRO A 270 1.55 0.83 -39.17
C PRO A 270 3.05 0.85 -39.43
N LEU A 271 3.49 0.27 -40.55
CA LEU A 271 4.90 0.32 -40.95
C LEU A 271 5.32 1.79 -41.20
N PRO A 272 6.38 2.28 -40.55
CA PRO A 272 6.85 3.65 -40.78
C PRO A 272 7.42 3.78 -42.20
N ARG A 273 6.98 4.81 -42.93
CA ARG A 273 7.54 5.13 -44.25
C ARG A 273 9.00 5.55 -44.10
N SER A 274 9.84 5.10 -45.02
CA SER A 274 11.26 5.45 -45.05
C SER A 274 11.48 6.94 -45.28
N SER A 275 12.58 7.46 -44.72
CA SER A 275 13.13 8.79 -44.99
C SER A 275 14.66 8.69 -45.06
N PRO A 276 15.33 9.55 -45.86
CA PRO A 276 16.65 9.23 -46.41
C PRO A 276 17.82 9.42 -45.43
N ALA A 277 18.95 8.78 -45.76
CA ALA A 277 20.16 8.74 -44.95
C ALA A 277 20.93 10.09 -44.92
N PRO A 278 21.65 10.39 -43.82
CA PRO A 278 22.49 11.58 -43.70
C PRO A 278 23.81 11.46 -44.49
N ARG A 279 24.39 12.61 -44.89
CA ARG A 279 25.75 12.72 -45.44
C ARG A 279 26.80 12.95 -44.34
N PRO A 280 28.08 12.57 -44.57
CA PRO A 280 29.13 12.65 -43.56
C PRO A 280 29.75 14.06 -43.41
N VAL A 281 30.41 14.29 -42.28
CA VAL A 281 31.28 15.46 -42.00
C VAL A 281 32.63 14.96 -41.48
N LEU A 282 33.70 15.75 -41.69
CA LEU A 282 35.10 15.31 -41.69
C LEU A 282 35.82 15.35 -40.32
N THR A 283 36.97 14.66 -40.28
CA THR A 283 37.88 14.45 -39.13
C THR A 283 38.97 15.52 -38.97
N SER A 284 39.44 15.80 -37.74
CA SER A 284 40.74 16.44 -37.48
C SER A 284 41.33 16.08 -36.09
N VAL A 285 42.67 15.92 -36.02
CA VAL A 285 43.52 15.38 -34.90
C VAL A 285 45.01 15.75 -35.20
N PRO A 286 46.01 15.86 -34.27
CA PRO A 286 46.03 16.04 -32.80
C PRO A 286 46.49 17.50 -32.44
N PRO A 287 47.67 17.92 -31.88
CA PRO A 287 48.92 17.27 -31.37
C PRO A 287 49.15 17.40 -29.82
N THR A 288 50.40 17.27 -29.34
CA THR A 288 50.85 17.11 -27.92
C THR A 288 52.25 17.77 -27.68
N VAL A 289 52.95 17.83 -26.51
CA VAL A 289 52.89 17.02 -25.26
C VAL A 289 53.08 17.75 -23.88
N PRO A 290 54.26 18.25 -23.41
CA PRO A 290 54.71 17.84 -22.06
C PRO A 290 55.11 18.90 -21.01
N GLY A 291 54.69 18.68 -19.74
CA GLY A 291 55.46 18.94 -18.50
C GLY A 291 55.65 20.40 -18.00
N VAL A 292 55.98 20.70 -16.71
CA VAL A 292 56.08 19.93 -15.44
C VAL A 292 55.60 20.86 -14.25
N PRO A 293 56.00 20.80 -12.94
CA PRO A 293 55.07 20.57 -11.81
C PRO A 293 54.80 21.75 -10.82
N ARG A 294 54.09 21.42 -9.71
CA ARG A 294 53.99 22.12 -8.38
C ARG A 294 52.83 23.15 -8.31
N ALA A 295 52.08 23.33 -7.20
CA ALA A 295 52.27 22.98 -5.78
C ALA A 295 50.96 22.59 -5.03
N ALA A 296 51.10 22.04 -3.81
CA ALA A 296 50.13 22.11 -2.70
C ALA A 296 50.57 23.25 -1.72
N PRO A 297 49.87 23.66 -0.63
CA PRO A 297 48.95 22.93 0.29
C PRO A 297 47.70 23.82 0.67
N PRO A 298 47.02 23.77 1.85
CA PRO A 298 47.10 22.86 3.00
C PRO A 298 45.76 22.33 3.59
N GLN A 299 45.88 21.33 4.47
CA GLN A 299 44.84 20.89 5.41
C GLN A 299 44.94 21.65 6.75
N ALA A 300 43.82 21.92 7.41
CA ALA A 300 43.76 22.44 8.78
C ALA A 300 43.47 21.32 9.80
N LYS A 301 44.38 21.15 10.76
CA LYS A 301 44.49 19.99 11.67
C LYS A 301 43.32 19.87 12.67
N ALA A 302 42.91 18.64 12.95
CA ALA A 302 42.11 18.31 14.14
C ALA A 302 42.93 18.47 15.44
N LYS A 303 42.24 18.53 16.58
CA LYS A 303 42.80 18.26 17.91
C LYS A 303 41.98 17.18 18.60
N ALA A 304 42.66 16.15 19.08
CA ALA A 304 42.10 15.14 19.97
C ALA A 304 42.94 15.05 21.25
N LYS A 305 42.31 14.71 22.37
CA LYS A 305 42.98 14.07 23.50
C LYS A 305 42.09 12.92 24.00
N ALA A 306 42.72 11.76 24.16
CA ALA A 306 42.15 10.59 24.82
C ALA A 306 42.44 10.68 26.35
N LYS A 307 42.13 9.73 27.22
CA LYS A 307 41.73 8.32 27.02
C LYS A 307 41.06 7.79 28.29
N ALA A 308 40.08 6.90 28.16
CA ALA A 308 39.73 5.91 29.17
C ALA A 308 39.29 4.63 28.43
N VAL A 309 39.62 3.46 28.97
CA VAL A 309 39.32 2.16 28.35
C VAL A 309 38.63 1.28 29.36
N ALA A 310 37.45 0.77 29.00
CA ALA A 310 36.78 -0.38 29.61
C ALA A 310 36.35 -1.31 28.48
N VAL A 311 36.35 -2.62 28.72
CA VAL A 311 36.23 -3.64 27.67
C VAL A 311 35.01 -4.54 27.89
N ALA A 312 34.31 -4.81 26.79
CA ALA A 312 33.31 -5.88 26.57
C ALA A 312 32.05 -5.93 27.47
N MET A 313 30.90 -5.60 26.86
CA MET A 313 29.80 -6.56 26.64
C MET A 313 29.02 -6.18 25.37
N PRO A 314 28.99 -7.01 24.30
CA PRO A 314 28.25 -6.70 23.07
C PRO A 314 26.91 -7.45 23.01
N ALA A 315 25.80 -6.77 23.32
CA ALA A 315 24.44 -7.35 23.15
C ALA A 315 23.31 -6.34 22.89
N GLN A 316 23.37 -5.11 23.43
CA GLN A 316 22.19 -4.24 23.54
C GLN A 316 22.09 -3.09 22.51
N GLN A 317 23.11 -2.86 21.67
CA GLN A 317 23.15 -1.71 20.75
C GLN A 317 22.45 -1.94 19.39
N THR A 318 22.04 -3.16 19.03
CA THR A 318 21.29 -3.42 17.80
C THR A 318 19.83 -2.98 17.91
N ALA A 319 19.16 -3.32 19.02
CA ALA A 319 17.73 -3.10 19.22
C ALA A 319 17.28 -1.63 19.16
N ALA A 320 18.16 -0.68 19.50
CA ALA A 320 17.85 0.75 19.51
C ALA A 320 18.04 1.46 18.15
N ASN A 321 18.63 0.79 17.15
CA ASN A 321 18.96 1.43 15.86
C ASN A 321 17.95 1.07 14.75
N ASP A 322 17.38 -0.14 14.74
CA ASP A 322 16.21 -0.44 13.89
C ASP A 322 15.01 0.48 14.20
N ASP A 323 14.92 0.97 15.45
CA ASP A 323 13.86 1.88 15.88
C ASP A 323 13.93 3.25 15.18
N LEU A 324 15.10 3.76 14.79
CA LEU A 324 15.18 5.05 14.07
C LEU A 324 14.51 4.99 12.69
N LEU A 325 14.77 3.93 11.92
CA LEU A 325 14.14 3.74 10.62
C LEU A 325 12.65 3.39 10.75
N GLN A 326 12.25 2.68 11.81
CA GLN A 326 10.83 2.44 12.12
C GLN A 326 10.13 3.70 12.63
N GLN A 327 10.81 4.59 13.36
CA GLN A 327 10.32 5.93 13.71
C GLN A 327 10.16 6.79 12.45
N ALA A 328 11.15 6.78 11.54
CA ALA A 328 11.09 7.52 10.28
C ALA A 328 9.87 7.11 9.43
N ARG A 329 9.60 5.80 9.30
CA ARG A 329 8.38 5.29 8.64
C ARG A 329 7.12 5.77 9.35
N ARG A 330 6.98 5.51 10.66
CA ARG A 330 5.82 5.98 11.46
C ARG A 330 5.57 7.49 11.35
N LEU A 331 6.64 8.30 11.30
CA LEU A 331 6.54 9.75 11.11
C LEU A 331 6.09 10.14 9.69
N ALA A 332 6.54 9.41 8.66
CA ALA A 332 6.06 9.59 7.28
C ALA A 332 4.58 9.19 7.15
N ASP A 333 4.18 8.06 7.75
CA ASP A 333 2.79 7.57 7.79
C ASP A 333 1.86 8.55 8.53
N LEU A 334 2.39 9.28 9.52
CA LEU A 334 1.72 10.38 10.24
C LEU A 334 1.77 11.74 9.50
N GLY A 335 2.33 11.82 8.29
CA GLY A 335 2.48 13.05 7.52
C GLY A 335 3.52 14.04 8.08
N ARG A 336 4.30 13.66 9.09
CA ARG A 336 5.34 14.48 9.75
C ARG A 336 6.64 14.44 8.94
N PHE A 337 6.55 14.77 7.66
CA PHE A 337 7.59 14.53 6.65
C PHE A 337 8.96 15.14 6.99
N LYS A 338 8.99 16.31 7.64
CA LYS A 338 10.23 16.95 8.11
C LYS A 338 10.97 16.08 9.12
N GLU A 339 10.25 15.61 10.14
CA GLU A 339 10.79 14.80 11.23
C GLU A 339 11.14 13.39 10.74
N ALA A 340 10.35 12.82 9.82
CA ALA A 340 10.70 11.59 9.13
C ALA A 340 12.03 11.71 8.38
N GLY A 341 12.26 12.83 7.68
CA GLY A 341 13.53 13.15 7.03
C GLY A 341 14.68 13.31 8.03
N GLU A 342 14.45 13.98 9.15
CA GLU A 342 15.42 14.12 10.25
C GLU A 342 15.82 12.76 10.83
N GLN A 343 14.88 11.81 11.02
CA GLN A 343 15.20 10.45 11.45
C GLN A 343 15.94 9.63 10.38
N CYS A 344 15.58 9.74 9.10
CA CYS A 344 16.34 9.13 8.00
C CYS A 344 17.78 9.65 7.95
N HIS A 345 18.00 10.95 8.11
CA HIS A 345 19.34 11.54 8.17
C HIS A 345 20.10 11.12 9.44
N ALA A 346 19.43 10.98 10.59
CA ALA A 346 20.04 10.46 11.82
C ALA A 346 20.46 8.98 11.68
N HIS A 347 19.68 8.16 10.97
CA HIS A 347 20.04 6.78 10.63
C HIS A 347 21.28 6.74 9.72
N LEU A 348 21.26 7.49 8.61
CA LEU A 348 22.36 7.54 7.64
C LEU A 348 23.65 8.16 8.22
N ALA A 349 23.54 9.10 9.17
CA ALA A 349 24.72 9.65 9.87
C ALA A 349 25.42 8.62 10.78
N ARG A 350 24.69 7.58 11.24
CA ARG A 350 25.25 6.46 12.01
C ARG A 350 25.69 5.30 11.10
N HIS A 351 24.97 5.10 9.99
CA HIS A 351 25.11 3.96 9.10
C HIS A 351 25.04 4.40 7.62
N PRO A 352 26.09 5.06 7.08
CA PRO A 352 26.04 5.65 5.72
C PRO A 352 25.75 4.64 4.61
N ASP A 353 26.39 3.47 4.72
CA ASP A 353 26.30 2.33 3.77
C ASP A 353 25.86 1.03 4.50
N GLY A 354 25.23 1.17 5.67
CA GLY A 354 24.91 0.05 6.58
C GLY A 354 23.51 -0.57 6.39
N ASN A 355 23.12 -1.43 7.33
CA ASN A 355 21.79 -2.05 7.30
C ASN A 355 20.67 -0.99 7.31
N GLY A 356 19.65 -1.16 6.47
CA GLY A 356 18.58 -0.19 6.28
C GLY A 356 18.99 1.16 5.64
N ALA A 357 20.23 1.35 5.21
CA ALA A 357 20.64 2.60 4.54
C ALA A 357 19.94 2.77 3.18
N ALA A 358 19.78 1.69 2.41
CA ALA A 358 19.02 1.71 1.16
C ALA A 358 17.54 2.11 1.40
N ASP A 359 16.89 1.52 2.41
CA ASP A 359 15.54 1.90 2.85
C ASP A 359 15.43 3.38 3.29
N ALA A 360 16.41 3.88 4.04
CA ALA A 360 16.44 5.28 4.48
C ALA A 360 16.56 6.24 3.29
N TYR A 361 17.36 5.90 2.28
CA TYR A 361 17.40 6.63 1.01
C TYR A 361 16.11 6.48 0.20
N PHE A 362 15.50 5.30 0.15
CA PHE A 362 14.20 5.12 -0.51
C PHE A 362 13.13 6.02 0.10
N LEU A 363 13.02 6.02 1.44
CA LEU A 363 12.08 6.84 2.19
C LEU A 363 12.36 8.34 2.02
N LEU A 364 13.64 8.78 2.02
CA LEU A 364 13.99 10.16 1.67
C LEU A 364 13.58 10.55 0.25
N GLY A 365 13.59 9.62 -0.70
CA GLY A 365 13.05 9.83 -2.04
C GLY A 365 11.54 10.11 -2.00
N ILE A 366 10.76 9.25 -1.34
CA ILE A 366 9.30 9.42 -1.15
C ILE A 366 8.98 10.77 -0.47
N LEU A 367 9.71 11.11 0.61
CA LEU A 367 9.53 12.36 1.34
C LEU A 367 9.80 13.61 0.48
N ASN A 368 10.75 13.54 -0.46
CA ASN A 368 11.05 14.66 -1.36
C ASN A 368 10.14 14.70 -2.59
N GLU A 369 9.60 13.57 -3.05
CA GLU A 369 8.50 13.51 -4.03
C GLU A 369 7.24 14.20 -3.46
N HIS A 370 6.84 13.87 -2.23
CA HIS A 370 5.76 14.60 -1.52
C HIS A 370 6.09 16.08 -1.29
N GLY A 371 7.36 16.43 -1.10
CA GLY A 371 7.83 17.81 -1.02
C GLY A 371 7.94 18.55 -2.36
N GLY A 372 7.56 17.93 -3.49
CA GLY A 372 7.66 18.50 -4.84
C GLY A 372 9.09 18.58 -5.41
N LYS A 373 10.10 18.10 -4.68
CA LYS A 373 11.53 18.19 -5.00
C LYS A 373 11.98 16.98 -5.81
N MET A 374 11.42 16.84 -7.02
CA MET A 374 11.61 15.64 -7.86
C MET A 374 13.09 15.32 -8.13
N ASP A 375 13.94 16.31 -8.36
CA ASP A 375 15.36 16.10 -8.65
C ASP A 375 16.11 15.45 -7.46
N LEU A 376 15.77 15.90 -6.24
CA LEU A 376 16.33 15.38 -5.00
C LEU A 376 15.75 13.98 -4.66
N ALA A 377 14.49 13.72 -5.03
CA ALA A 377 13.92 12.39 -4.96
C ALA A 377 14.62 11.41 -5.92
N GLU A 378 14.93 11.86 -7.15
CA GLU A 378 15.71 11.07 -8.12
C GLU A 378 17.08 10.69 -7.57
N ASP A 379 17.79 11.66 -7.00
CA ASP A 379 19.11 11.47 -6.37
C ASP A 379 19.07 10.44 -5.24
N TYR A 380 18.03 10.48 -4.38
CA TYR A 380 17.88 9.52 -3.29
C TYR A 380 17.49 8.11 -3.76
N TRP A 381 16.58 7.95 -4.73
CA TRP A 381 16.31 6.63 -5.30
C TRP A 381 17.51 6.07 -6.08
N ARG A 382 18.33 6.91 -6.72
CA ARG A 382 19.61 6.51 -7.33
C ARG A 382 20.61 5.99 -6.29
N ARG A 383 20.74 6.65 -5.13
CA ARG A 383 21.58 6.18 -4.00
C ARG A 383 21.04 4.89 -3.38
N CYS A 384 19.73 4.76 -3.24
CA CYS A 384 19.08 3.52 -2.83
C CYS A 384 19.47 2.34 -3.74
N ILE A 385 19.40 2.50 -5.07
CA ILE A 385 19.76 1.46 -6.03
C ILE A 385 21.28 1.22 -6.10
N TYR A 386 22.10 2.22 -5.75
CA TYR A 386 23.55 2.04 -5.64
C TYR A 386 23.91 1.09 -4.48
N LEU A 387 23.31 1.29 -3.30
CA LEU A 387 23.52 0.42 -2.13
C LEU A 387 22.80 -0.93 -2.25
N GLN A 388 21.60 -0.96 -2.83
CA GLN A 388 20.84 -2.19 -3.09
C GLN A 388 20.47 -2.30 -4.59
N PRO A 389 21.33 -2.91 -5.42
CA PRO A 389 21.10 -3.06 -6.86
C PRO A 389 19.88 -3.88 -7.28
N ASP A 390 19.20 -4.55 -6.33
CA ASP A 390 17.93 -5.26 -6.52
C ASP A 390 16.70 -4.54 -5.91
N HIS A 391 16.82 -3.30 -5.42
CA HIS A 391 15.69 -2.60 -4.79
C HIS A 391 14.60 -2.24 -5.82
N TYR A 392 13.58 -3.10 -5.89
CA TYR A 392 12.48 -3.05 -6.85
C TYR A 392 11.77 -1.69 -6.88
N ASP A 393 11.35 -1.19 -5.72
CA ASP A 393 10.44 -0.05 -5.61
C ASP A 393 11.11 1.25 -6.06
N ALA A 394 12.35 1.48 -5.65
CA ALA A 394 13.18 2.58 -6.15
C ALA A 394 13.34 2.57 -7.69
N MET A 395 13.40 1.38 -8.33
CA MET A 395 13.44 1.29 -9.79
C MET A 395 12.09 1.62 -10.43
N CYS A 396 10.98 1.30 -9.77
CA CYS A 396 9.64 1.68 -10.21
C CYS A 396 9.43 3.20 -10.12
N HIS A 397 9.82 3.85 -9.03
CA HIS A 397 9.76 5.32 -8.90
C HIS A 397 10.65 6.02 -9.94
N LEU A 398 11.92 5.59 -10.11
CA LEU A 398 12.77 6.13 -11.18
C LEU A 398 12.22 5.88 -12.59
N ALA A 399 11.55 4.75 -12.83
CA ALA A 399 10.94 4.48 -14.13
C ALA A 399 9.76 5.42 -14.42
N LEU A 400 8.91 5.67 -13.42
CA LEU A 400 7.78 6.61 -13.54
C LEU A 400 8.27 8.05 -13.74
N LEU A 401 9.32 8.46 -13.01
CA LEU A 401 9.95 9.77 -13.20
C LEU A 401 10.59 9.90 -14.59
N ALA A 402 11.26 8.84 -15.08
CA ALA A 402 11.81 8.82 -16.44
C ALA A 402 10.71 8.92 -17.52
N GLU A 403 9.52 8.35 -17.30
CA GLU A 403 8.37 8.54 -18.22
C GLU A 403 7.80 9.95 -18.15
N LYS A 404 7.63 10.51 -16.95
CA LYS A 404 7.21 11.91 -16.71
C LYS A 404 8.16 12.91 -17.39
N ASN A 405 9.46 12.64 -17.34
CA ASN A 405 10.52 13.43 -17.97
C ASN A 405 10.75 13.07 -19.45
N GLY A 406 9.88 12.27 -20.07
CA GLY A 406 9.93 11.91 -21.50
C GLY A 406 11.04 10.92 -21.91
N ASN A 407 11.92 10.52 -21.00
CA ASN A 407 13.05 9.62 -21.25
C ASN A 407 12.60 8.14 -21.28
N ARG A 408 11.86 7.79 -22.34
CA ARG A 408 11.31 6.45 -22.60
C ARG A 408 12.39 5.35 -22.56
N THR A 409 13.62 5.63 -23.00
CA THR A 409 14.72 4.68 -23.00
C THR A 409 15.20 4.35 -21.58
N ALA A 410 15.37 5.36 -20.72
CA ALA A 410 15.70 5.13 -19.31
C ALA A 410 14.57 4.39 -18.58
N ALA A 411 13.31 4.78 -18.81
CA ALA A 411 12.15 4.12 -18.25
C ALA A 411 12.06 2.64 -18.63
N ALA A 412 12.21 2.31 -19.91
CA ALA A 412 12.20 0.93 -20.40
C ALA A 412 13.33 0.09 -19.77
N ASN A 413 14.54 0.64 -19.69
CA ASN A 413 15.68 -0.03 -19.06
C ASN A 413 15.47 -0.29 -17.55
N LEU A 414 14.86 0.67 -16.83
CA LEU A 414 14.52 0.51 -15.41
C LEU A 414 13.41 -0.52 -15.19
N LYS A 415 12.34 -0.47 -15.99
CA LYS A 415 11.27 -1.50 -15.97
C LYS A 415 11.81 -2.89 -16.30
N ALA A 416 12.71 -3.01 -17.27
CA ALA A 416 13.38 -4.28 -17.61
C ALA A 416 14.38 -4.77 -16.54
N ARG A 417 14.88 -3.90 -15.65
CA ARG A 417 15.62 -4.33 -14.45
C ARG A 417 14.66 -4.78 -13.35
N ALA A 418 13.66 -3.97 -13.02
CA ALA A 418 12.63 -4.28 -12.02
C ALA A 418 11.91 -5.62 -12.32
N ALA A 419 11.57 -5.89 -13.58
CA ALA A 419 10.95 -7.16 -14.00
C ALA A 419 11.86 -8.38 -13.78
N ARG A 420 13.18 -8.27 -14.04
CA ARG A 420 14.15 -9.35 -13.79
C ARG A 420 14.36 -9.61 -12.29
N ILE A 421 14.37 -8.55 -11.48
CA ILE A 421 14.41 -8.63 -10.01
C ILE A 421 13.14 -9.33 -9.50
N TYR A 422 11.97 -8.90 -9.98
CA TYR A 422 10.68 -9.48 -9.63
C TYR A 422 10.61 -10.96 -9.97
N GLN A 423 11.01 -11.37 -11.18
CA GLN A 423 11.08 -12.79 -11.55
C GLN A 423 12.10 -13.59 -10.71
N ARG A 424 13.26 -13.02 -10.36
CA ARG A 424 14.19 -13.69 -9.43
C ARG A 424 13.56 -13.88 -8.04
N ARG A 425 12.86 -12.87 -7.51
CA ARG A 425 12.11 -12.92 -6.24
C ARG A 425 10.84 -13.80 -6.29
N LEU A 426 10.47 -14.35 -7.47
CA LEU A 426 9.42 -15.35 -7.63
C LEU A 426 9.97 -16.79 -7.74
N ALA A 427 11.24 -16.94 -8.13
CA ALA A 427 11.93 -18.23 -8.24
C ALA A 427 12.61 -18.68 -6.92
N THR A 428 12.65 -17.79 -5.93
CA THR A 428 12.99 -18.02 -4.52
C THR A 428 11.73 -17.95 -3.65
#